data_AF-A0A7S3XX73-F1
#
_entry.id   AF-A0A7S3XX73-F1
#
_cell.length_a   1.000
_cell.length_b   1.000
_cell.length_c   1.000
_cell.angle_alpha   90.00
_cell.angle_beta   90.00
_cell.angle_gamma   90.00
#
_symmetry.space_group_name_H-M   'P 1'
#
loop_
_entity.id
_entity.type
_entity.pdbx_description
1 polymer ?
#
loop_
_entity_poly.entity_id
_entity_poly.type
_entity_poly.pdbx_seq_one_letter_code
_entity_poly.pdbx_strand_id
1 'polypeptide(L)'
;GGGGGDLEAQPQVVEVDAAQDGADEADEFVNSLKSFAGLGDSDPPNSKWMTLEKTDHNTGTKQQMGKVCLSISIYPKDQANAQPVGFGRSAPNMNPYCPPPVGRLKFSLNPFSMLSQLLGPKITCYVICCLFLVLFALLSIYCSPFLNIVIALVFN
;
A
#
# COMPACT_ATOMS: atom_id res chain seq x y z
N GLY A 1 -26.74 17.64 66.60
CA GLY A 1 -26.54 19.09 66.39
C GLY A 1 -25.55 19.25 65.26
N GLY A 2 -25.69 20.17 64.30
CA GLY A 2 -26.41 21.43 64.30
C GLY A 2 -25.40 22.57 64.10
N GLY A 3 -25.50 23.28 62.96
CA GLY A 3 -24.90 24.60 62.65
C GLY A 3 -23.40 24.60 62.27
N GLY A 4 -22.90 25.37 61.31
CA GLY A 4 -23.46 26.44 60.47
C GLY A 4 -22.41 27.57 60.31
N GLY A 5 -22.29 28.12 59.08
CA GLY A 5 -21.51 29.32 58.72
C GLY A 5 -20.00 29.07 58.53
N ASP A 6 -19.29 29.59 57.53
CA ASP A 6 -19.41 30.91 56.92
C ASP A 6 -19.12 30.90 55.41
N LEU A 7 -19.92 31.71 54.71
CA LEU A 7 -19.75 32.13 53.32
C LEU A 7 -18.54 33.08 53.20
N GLU A 8 -17.68 32.85 52.21
CA GLU A 8 -17.02 33.94 51.51
C GLU A 8 -17.23 33.76 50.01
N ALA A 9 -17.81 34.80 49.42
CA ALA A 9 -18.27 34.85 48.05
C ALA A 9 -17.27 35.60 47.16
N GLN A 10 -17.29 35.20 45.88
CA GLN A 10 -17.06 35.95 44.64
C GLN A 10 -15.83 35.51 43.80
N PRO A 11 -15.87 35.63 42.45
CA PRO A 11 -16.97 36.01 41.57
C PRO A 11 -17.34 34.93 40.54
N GLN A 12 -18.62 34.89 40.18
CA GLN A 12 -19.09 34.28 38.93
C GLN A 12 -18.58 35.12 37.75
N VAL A 13 -17.78 34.53 36.87
CA VAL A 13 -17.64 35.00 35.49
C VAL A 13 -18.76 34.33 34.69
N VAL A 14 -19.92 34.98 34.72
CA VAL A 14 -20.95 34.87 33.68
C VAL A 14 -20.42 35.67 32.50
N GLU A 15 -20.44 35.07 31.29
CA GLU A 15 -20.36 35.69 29.95
C GLU A 15 -19.36 34.97 29.02
N VAL A 16 -19.77 33.84 28.39
CA VAL A 16 -19.48 33.49 26.96
C VAL A 16 -20.46 32.40 26.44
N ASP A 17 -21.79 32.57 26.51
CA ASP A 17 -22.73 31.50 26.11
C ASP A 17 -23.56 31.78 24.83
N ALA A 18 -23.35 32.90 24.12
CA ALA A 18 -24.15 33.22 22.92
C ALA A 18 -23.39 33.14 21.60
N ALA A 19 -22.05 33.20 21.63
CA ALA A 19 -21.21 33.14 20.43
C ALA A 19 -20.67 31.73 20.14
N GLN A 20 -20.73 30.83 21.14
CA GLN A 20 -20.19 29.48 21.08
C GLN A 20 -21.22 28.51 20.46
N ASP A 21 -22.49 28.61 20.85
CA ASP A 21 -23.59 27.81 20.30
C ASP A 21 -23.71 27.92 18.77
N GLY A 22 -23.58 29.13 18.21
CA GLY A 22 -23.65 29.32 16.75
C GLY A 22 -22.44 28.79 15.98
N ALA A 23 -21.27 28.70 16.63
CA ALA A 23 -20.07 28.11 16.05
C ALA A 23 -20.12 26.59 16.08
N ASP A 24 -20.61 26.01 17.19
CA ASP A 24 -20.80 24.57 17.36
C ASP A 24 -21.88 24.03 16.40
N GLU A 25 -23.00 24.73 16.23
CA GLU A 25 -24.04 24.38 15.23
C GLU A 25 -23.51 24.47 13.79
N ALA A 26 -22.67 25.46 13.48
CA ALA A 26 -22.06 25.62 12.17
C ALA A 26 -21.04 24.51 11.87
N ASP A 27 -20.24 24.11 12.85
CA ASP A 27 -19.29 23.01 12.73
C ASP A 27 -20.00 21.66 12.58
N GLU A 28 -21.11 21.44 13.30
CA GLU A 28 -21.95 20.25 13.12
C GLU A 28 -22.62 20.21 11.74
N PHE A 29 -23.14 21.32 11.23
CA PHE A 29 -23.71 21.40 9.89
C PHE A 29 -22.65 21.15 8.81
N VAL A 30 -21.46 21.72 8.97
CA VAL A 30 -20.31 21.48 8.09
C VAL A 30 -19.89 20.01 8.12
N ASN A 31 -19.90 19.37 9.29
CA ASN A 31 -19.61 17.93 9.42
C ASN A 31 -20.71 17.05 8.81
N SER A 32 -21.97 17.46 8.89
CA SER A 32 -23.09 16.79 8.21
C SER A 32 -23.01 16.94 6.68
N LEU A 33 -22.60 18.11 6.18
CA LEU A 33 -22.38 18.31 4.74
C LEU A 33 -21.15 17.56 4.25
N LYS A 34 -20.07 17.53 5.01
CA LYS A 34 -18.86 16.74 4.70
C LYS A 34 -19.16 15.25 4.68
N SER A 35 -19.93 14.74 5.64
CA SER A 35 -20.34 13.33 5.66
C SER A 35 -21.30 12.99 4.50
N PHE A 36 -22.23 13.87 4.15
CA PHE A 36 -23.10 13.71 2.98
C PHE A 36 -22.32 13.74 1.65
N ALA A 37 -21.31 14.62 1.55
CA ALA A 37 -20.42 14.71 0.39
C ALA A 37 -19.36 13.60 0.32
N GLY A 38 -19.30 12.72 1.33
CA GLY A 38 -18.27 11.66 1.43
C GLY A 38 -16.86 12.18 1.66
N LEU A 39 -16.72 13.45 2.09
CA LEU A 39 -15.46 14.14 2.40
C LEU A 39 -15.22 14.27 3.92
N GLY A 40 -16.09 13.66 4.73
CA GLY A 40 -15.93 13.66 6.17
C GLY A 40 -14.76 12.77 6.57
N ASP A 41 -13.75 13.36 7.19
CA ASP A 41 -12.72 12.67 8.00
C ASP A 41 -13.30 12.03 9.28
N SER A 42 -14.62 11.90 9.38
CA SER A 42 -15.30 11.26 10.49
C SER A 42 -15.03 9.77 10.47
N ASP A 43 -14.51 9.26 11.58
CA ASP A 43 -14.35 7.83 11.81
C ASP A 43 -15.66 7.07 11.56
N PRO A 44 -15.61 5.85 11.00
CA PRO A 44 -16.81 5.06 10.78
C PRO A 44 -17.57 4.83 12.10
N PRO A 45 -18.91 4.69 12.04
CA PRO A 45 -19.72 4.54 13.24
C PRO A 45 -19.33 3.30 14.04
N ASN A 46 -19.32 3.40 15.37
CA ASN A 46 -18.94 2.32 16.29
C ASN A 46 -17.54 1.74 16.02
N SER A 47 -16.60 2.57 15.58
CA SER A 47 -15.22 2.18 15.33
C SER A 47 -14.23 2.98 16.17
N LYS A 48 -13.08 2.38 16.46
CA LYS A 48 -11.99 3.03 17.20
C LYS A 48 -10.65 2.69 16.58
N TRP A 49 -9.83 3.71 16.35
CA TRP A 49 -8.44 3.54 15.95
C TRP A 49 -7.59 3.06 17.12
N MET A 50 -6.90 1.94 16.92
CA MET A 50 -5.96 1.35 17.87
C MET A 50 -4.56 1.32 17.24
N THR A 51 -3.55 1.75 17.99
CA THR A 51 -2.16 1.74 17.52
C THR A 51 -1.59 0.32 17.57
N LEU A 52 -0.95 -0.10 16.48
CA LEU A 52 -0.21 -1.34 16.41
C LEU A 52 1.22 -1.11 16.88
N GLU A 53 1.67 -1.90 17.84
CA GLU A 53 3.02 -1.84 18.39
C GLU A 53 3.77 -3.14 18.08
N LYS A 54 4.97 -3.02 17.52
CA LYS A 54 5.92 -4.12 17.39
C LYS A 54 6.90 -4.04 18.56
N THR A 55 7.01 -5.14 19.29
CA THR A 55 8.05 -5.28 20.32
C THR A 55 9.31 -5.85 19.67
N ASP A 56 10.43 -5.15 19.78
CA ASP A 56 11.74 -5.68 19.38
C ASP A 56 12.26 -6.61 20.48
N HIS A 57 12.54 -7.86 20.12
CA HIS A 57 12.99 -8.91 21.04
C HIS A 57 14.37 -8.60 21.65
N ASN A 58 15.22 -7.82 20.97
CA ASN A 58 16.58 -7.57 21.43
C ASN A 58 16.68 -6.35 22.37
N THR A 59 15.86 -5.33 22.14
CA THR A 59 15.93 -4.04 22.86
C THR A 59 14.76 -3.84 23.82
N GLY A 60 13.76 -4.73 23.82
CA GLY A 60 12.54 -4.60 24.62
C GLY A 60 11.70 -3.35 24.29
N THR A 61 12.09 -2.61 23.26
CA THR A 61 11.44 -1.34 22.91
C THR A 61 10.23 -1.62 22.04
N LYS A 62 9.11 -0.97 22.37
CA LYS A 62 7.90 -1.00 21.55
C LYS A 62 7.96 0.11 20.51
N GLN A 63 7.86 -0.25 19.24
CA GLN A 63 7.83 0.68 18.12
C GLN A 63 6.43 0.69 17.51
N GLN A 64 5.88 1.88 17.26
CA GLN A 64 4.59 2.03 16.59
C GLN A 64 4.72 1.72 15.10
N MET A 65 3.93 0.78 14.59
CA MET A 65 3.99 0.30 13.20
C MET A 65 2.80 0.75 12.34
N GLY A 66 1.80 1.41 12.96
CA GLY A 66 0.60 1.88 12.28
C GLY A 66 -0.61 1.96 13.21
N LYS A 67 -1.78 2.23 12.64
CA LYS A 67 -3.07 2.24 13.35
C LYS A 67 -4.07 1.38 12.60
N VAL A 68 -4.94 0.68 13.33
CA VAL A 68 -6.04 -0.12 12.79
C VAL A 68 -7.34 0.40 13.35
N CYS A 69 -8.31 0.66 12.49
CA CYS A 69 -9.67 1.00 12.87
C CYS A 69 -10.43 -0.31 13.14
N LEU A 70 -10.93 -0.49 14.36
CA LEU A 70 -11.67 -1.68 14.77
C LEU A 70 -13.12 -1.32 15.09
N SER A 71 -14.06 -2.07 14.53
CA SER A 71 -15.47 -2.06 14.90
C SER A 71 -15.89 -3.49 15.27
N ILE A 72 -16.48 -3.67 16.46
CA ILE A 72 -16.89 -4.97 16.97
C ILE A 72 -18.40 -4.92 17.22
N SER A 73 -19.13 -5.80 16.53
CA SER A 73 -20.59 -5.91 16.63
C SER A 73 -20.99 -7.32 17.05
N ILE A 74 -21.91 -7.43 18.00
CA ILE A 74 -22.42 -8.70 18.52
C ILE A 74 -23.73 -9.03 17.80
N TYR A 75 -23.83 -10.23 17.24
CA TYR A 75 -25.02 -10.72 16.53
C TYR A 75 -25.57 -12.02 17.16
N PRO A 76 -26.88 -12.28 17.05
CA PRO A 76 -27.48 -13.55 17.43
C PRO A 76 -26.91 -14.72 16.60
N LYS A 77 -26.74 -15.88 17.25
CA LYS A 77 -26.18 -17.08 16.62
C LYS A 77 -26.95 -17.53 15.38
N ASP A 78 -28.27 -17.40 15.40
CA ASP A 78 -29.14 -17.84 14.31
C ASP A 78 -28.89 -17.03 13.02
N GLN A 79 -28.69 -15.71 13.15
CA GLN A 79 -28.39 -14.82 12.03
C GLN A 79 -26.99 -15.08 11.46
N ALA A 80 -26.01 -15.30 12.34
CA ALA A 80 -24.64 -15.61 11.92
C ALA A 80 -24.54 -16.91 11.11
N ASN A 81 -25.33 -17.93 11.46
CA ASN A 81 -25.39 -19.20 10.72
C ASN A 81 -26.13 -19.06 9.38
N ALA A 82 -27.16 -18.21 9.32
CA ALA A 82 -27.91 -17.96 8.09
C ALA A 82 -27.08 -17.20 7.04
N GLN A 83 -26.14 -16.36 7.47
CA GLN A 83 -25.32 -15.51 6.59
C GLN A 83 -23.83 -15.63 6.96
N PRO A 84 -23.17 -16.75 6.59
CA PRO A 84 -21.75 -16.91 6.85
C PRO A 84 -20.92 -15.89 6.06
N VAL A 85 -19.77 -15.49 6.60
CA VAL A 85 -18.84 -14.56 5.94
C VAL A 85 -18.44 -15.11 4.57
N GLY A 86 -18.68 -14.33 3.51
CA GLY A 86 -18.40 -14.75 2.14
C GLY A 86 -19.50 -15.59 1.49
N PHE A 87 -20.70 -15.65 2.06
CA PHE A 87 -21.87 -16.24 1.40
C PHE A 87 -22.05 -15.66 -0.01
N GLY A 88 -22.18 -16.55 -1.00
CA GLY A 88 -22.27 -16.16 -2.41
C GLY A 88 -20.94 -15.75 -3.06
N ARG A 89 -19.77 -15.94 -2.41
CA ARG A 89 -18.44 -15.76 -3.02
C ARG A 89 -17.81 -17.13 -3.32
N SER A 90 -17.53 -17.44 -4.59
CA SER A 90 -16.81 -18.67 -4.97
C SER A 90 -15.29 -18.54 -4.84
N ALA A 91 -14.78 -17.30 -4.80
CA ALA A 91 -13.37 -16.99 -4.60
C ALA A 91 -13.21 -15.74 -3.70
N PRO A 92 -12.13 -15.63 -2.91
CA PRO A 92 -11.89 -14.51 -1.99
C PRO A 92 -11.84 -13.14 -2.68
N ASN A 93 -11.57 -13.14 -3.99
CA ASN A 93 -11.39 -11.96 -4.83
C ASN A 93 -12.48 -11.86 -5.92
N MET A 94 -13.67 -12.40 -5.66
CA MET A 94 -14.77 -12.39 -6.65
C MET A 94 -15.41 -11.01 -6.79
N ASN A 95 -15.59 -10.30 -5.67
CA ASN A 95 -16.15 -8.94 -5.62
C ASN A 95 -15.60 -8.22 -4.38
N PRO A 96 -14.81 -7.16 -4.49
CA PRO A 96 -14.28 -6.55 -5.72
C PRO A 96 -13.24 -7.46 -6.41
N TYR A 97 -13.21 -7.46 -7.74
CA TYR A 97 -12.20 -8.18 -8.53
C TYR A 97 -10.87 -7.44 -8.49
N CYS A 98 -9.87 -7.98 -7.80
CA CYS A 98 -8.50 -7.51 -7.92
C CYS A 98 -7.88 -8.12 -9.20
N PRO A 99 -7.54 -7.31 -10.22
CA PRO A 99 -6.85 -7.83 -11.39
C PRO A 99 -5.49 -8.42 -10.98
N PRO A 100 -4.98 -9.41 -11.73
CA PRO A 100 -3.66 -9.96 -11.45
C PRO A 100 -2.62 -8.83 -11.48
N PRO A 101 -1.61 -8.89 -10.60
CA PRO A 101 -0.58 -7.86 -10.53
C PRO A 101 0.17 -7.78 -11.87
N VAL A 102 0.06 -6.64 -12.54
CA VAL A 102 0.82 -6.33 -13.75
C VAL A 102 2.24 -5.91 -13.38
N GLY A 103 3.22 -6.27 -14.21
CA GLY A 103 4.62 -5.82 -14.03
C GLY A 103 5.47 -6.62 -13.03
N ARG A 104 5.00 -7.79 -12.55
CA ARG A 104 5.85 -8.69 -11.74
C ARG A 104 6.87 -9.41 -12.61
N LEU A 105 8.11 -9.54 -12.13
CA LEU A 105 9.16 -10.35 -12.76
C LEU A 105 8.69 -11.81 -12.90
N LYS A 106 8.73 -12.32 -14.13
CA LYS A 106 8.52 -13.72 -14.50
C LYS A 106 9.88 -14.34 -14.81
N PHE A 107 10.40 -15.10 -13.85
CA PHE A 107 11.64 -15.84 -14.06
C PHE A 107 11.48 -16.83 -15.21
N SER A 108 12.28 -16.65 -16.26
CA SER A 108 12.36 -17.52 -17.42
C SER A 108 13.80 -17.99 -17.59
N LEU A 109 13.99 -19.21 -18.07
CA LEU A 109 15.31 -19.73 -18.44
C LEU A 109 15.84 -19.09 -19.72
N ASN A 110 15.02 -18.33 -20.44
CA ASN A 110 15.46 -17.57 -21.60
C ASN A 110 16.16 -16.27 -21.14
N PRO A 111 17.48 -16.12 -21.36
CA PRO A 111 18.22 -14.94 -20.93
C PRO A 111 17.72 -13.65 -21.60
N PHE A 112 17.22 -13.70 -22.83
CA PHE A 112 16.69 -12.53 -23.52
C PHE A 112 15.36 -12.05 -22.93
N SER A 113 14.49 -12.98 -22.50
CA SER A 113 13.25 -12.67 -21.80
C SER A 113 13.49 -12.18 -20.38
N MET A 114 14.59 -12.56 -19.75
CA MET A 114 14.99 -12.03 -18.44
C MET A 114 15.60 -10.63 -18.56
N LEU A 115 16.42 -10.40 -19.59
CA LEU A 115 17.06 -9.11 -19.82
C LEU A 115 16.02 -8.02 -20.13
N SER A 116 14.99 -8.35 -20.92
CA SER A 116 13.88 -7.43 -21.22
C SER A 116 13.02 -7.08 -20.01
N GLN A 117 12.96 -7.95 -19.01
CA GLN A 117 12.24 -7.70 -17.75
C GLN A 117 13.06 -6.87 -16.76
N LEU A 118 14.39 -6.97 -16.77
CA LEU A 118 15.27 -6.24 -15.86
C LEU A 118 15.63 -4.83 -16.38
N LEU A 119 15.93 -4.71 -17.68
CA LEU A 119 16.44 -3.47 -18.28
C LEU A 119 15.39 -2.73 -19.13
N GLY A 120 14.23 -3.36 -19.34
CA GLY A 120 13.21 -2.86 -20.25
C GLY A 120 13.54 -3.10 -21.74
N PRO A 121 12.55 -2.98 -22.62
CA PRO A 121 12.67 -3.39 -24.03
C PRO A 121 13.67 -2.55 -24.83
N LYS A 122 13.82 -1.26 -24.50
CA LYS A 122 14.72 -0.34 -25.23
C LYS A 122 16.20 -0.65 -24.98
N ILE A 123 16.59 -0.77 -23.70
CA ILE A 123 17.97 -1.04 -23.32
C ILE A 123 18.40 -2.45 -23.73
N THR A 124 17.48 -3.41 -23.68
CA THR A 124 17.73 -4.79 -24.13
C THR A 124 18.13 -4.85 -25.59
N CYS A 125 17.52 -4.04 -26.46
CA CYS A 125 17.89 -3.96 -27.88
C CYS A 125 19.34 -3.46 -28.07
N TYR A 126 19.74 -2.42 -27.32
CA TYR A 126 21.11 -1.91 -27.38
C TYR A 126 22.13 -2.94 -26.89
N VAL A 127 21.85 -3.62 -25.77
CA VAL A 127 22.75 -4.65 -25.22
C VAL A 127 22.90 -5.84 -26.19
N ILE A 128 21.80 -6.31 -26.79
CA ILE A 128 21.84 -7.40 -27.77
C ILE A 128 22.62 -6.97 -29.03
N CYS A 129 22.39 -5.75 -29.51
CA CYS A 129 23.12 -5.19 -30.66
C CYS A 129 24.64 -5.14 -30.38
N CYS A 130 25.04 -4.63 -29.21
CA CYS A 130 26.45 -4.61 -28.80
C CYS A 130 27.04 -6.03 -28.69
N LEU A 131 26.30 -7.00 -28.13
CA LEU A 131 26.75 -8.39 -28.05
C LEU A 131 26.99 -9.01 -29.44
N PHE A 132 26.11 -8.75 -30.42
CA PHE A 132 26.31 -9.24 -31.79
C PHE A 132 27.54 -8.63 -32.46
N LEU A 133 27.81 -7.34 -32.24
CA LEU A 133 29.01 -6.69 -32.78
C LEU A 133 30.30 -7.30 -32.21
N VAL A 134 30.33 -7.54 -30.89
CA VAL A 134 31.47 -8.18 -30.23
C VAL A 134 31.66 -9.61 -30.75
N LEU A 135 30.58 -10.37 -30.89
CA LEU A 135 30.63 -11.75 -31.39
C LEU A 135 31.13 -11.81 -32.84
N PHE A 136 30.70 -10.88 -33.69
CA PHE A 136 31.20 -10.76 -35.07
C PHE A 136 32.70 -10.42 -35.12
N ALA A 137 33.16 -9.49 -34.28
CA ALA A 137 34.58 -9.14 -34.19
C ALA A 137 35.46 -10.30 -33.69
N LEU A 138 34.97 -11.09 -32.74
CA LEU A 138 35.68 -12.30 -32.29
C LEU A 138 35.73 -13.33 -33.41
N LEU A 139 34.62 -13.55 -34.10
CA LEU A 139 34.54 -14.55 -35.17
C LEU A 139 35.44 -14.18 -36.36
N SER A 140 35.59 -12.90 -36.68
CA SER A 140 36.53 -12.45 -37.72
C SER A 140 38.00 -12.66 -37.33
N ILE A 141 38.35 -12.47 -36.05
CA ILE A 141 39.70 -12.78 -35.54
C ILE A 141 40.00 -14.28 -35.66
N TYR A 142 39.05 -15.14 -35.28
CA TYR A 142 39.23 -16.60 -35.39
C TYR A 142 39.19 -17.12 -36.84
N CYS A 143 38.48 -16.43 -37.73
CA CYS A 143 38.41 -16.80 -39.15
C CYS A 143 39.67 -16.37 -39.94
N SER A 144 40.38 -15.34 -39.48
CA SER A 144 41.61 -14.84 -40.10
C SER A 144 42.69 -15.91 -40.39
N PRO A 145 43.11 -16.77 -39.43
CA PRO A 145 44.09 -17.82 -39.71
C PRO A 145 43.59 -18.87 -40.69
N PHE A 146 42.28 -19.19 -40.67
CA PHE A 146 41.68 -20.14 -41.61
C PHE A 146 41.70 -19.60 -43.05
N LEU A 147 41.35 -18.33 -43.24
CA LEU A 147 41.40 -17.68 -44.55
C LEU A 147 42.83 -17.64 -45.10
N ASN A 148 43.84 -17.39 -44.26
CA ASN A 148 45.24 -17.39 -44.67
C ASN A 148 45.71 -18.78 -45.15
N ILE A 149 45.27 -19.86 -44.49
CA ILE A 149 45.59 -21.24 -44.91
C ILE A 149 44.93 -21.58 -46.25
N VAL A 150 43.66 -21.19 -46.44
CA VAL A 150 42.94 -21.41 -47.71
C VAL A 150 43.60 -20.65 -48.86
N ILE A 151 44.00 -19.40 -48.65
CA ILE A 151 44.72 -18.61 -49.65
C ILE A 151 46.06 -19.28 -50.00
N ALA A 152 46.81 -19.74 -49.01
CA ALA A 152 48.08 -20.44 -49.25
C ALA A 152 47.91 -21.76 -50.01
N LEU A 153 46.79 -22.48 -49.87
CA LEU A 153 46.51 -23.72 -50.60
C LEU A 153 45.97 -23.49 -52.02
N VAL A 154 45.31 -22.36 -52.27
CA VAL A 154 44.72 -22.04 -53.58
C VAL A 154 45.72 -21.35 -54.50
N PHE A 155 46.66 -20.57 -53.95
CA PHE A 155 47.61 -19.75 -54.71
C PHE A 155 49.06 -20.27 -54.68
N ASN A 156 49.31 -21.46 -54.12
CA ASN A 156 50.58 -22.19 -54.18
C ASN A 156 50.39 -23.51 -54.93
#